data_AF-A0AAN5RH56-F1
#
_entry.id   AF-A0AAN5RH56-F1
#
_cell.length_a   1.000
_cell.length_b   1.000
_cell.length_c   1.000
_cell.angle_alpha   90.00
_cell.angle_beta   90.00
_cell.angle_gamma   90.00
#
_symmetry.space_group_name_H-M   'P 1'
#
loop_
_entity.id
_entity.type
_entity.pdbx_description
1 polymer ?
#
loop_
_entity_poly.entity_id
_entity_poly.type
_entity_poly.pdbx_seq_one_letter_code
_entity_poly.pdbx_strand_id
1 'polypeptide(L)'
;MTDKRKVVPFNGKNIKNQEDILHDIAKILSEPEDNQGNPNKNLSSTYYVDGSGNVIGNGNVVNSGTINLGSPTYKKKVVVKTGDGVIDAHQKYQIQSILYEWVDTHNAIKKSTLSRQGAWSKFNCRFKISSYHELKSEQFPQAIKWLRAKLGALKSMASAPKKLPDWRKKTITAIQSRCSELGIQAWRKDYMQKKFKKDSMTLLDDTELKQLYRTVMAKK
;
A
#
# COMPACT_ATOMS: atom_id res chain seq x y z
N MET A 1 -21.70 46.42 22.71
CA MET A 1 -21.91 46.22 21.26
C MET A 1 -20.96 45.10 20.82
N THR A 2 -21.11 43.86 21.29
CA THR A 2 -22.01 42.77 20.85
C THR A 2 -21.81 42.36 19.39
N ASP A 3 -20.83 41.48 19.15
CA ASP A 3 -20.68 40.70 17.92
C ASP A 3 -21.64 39.50 17.96
N LYS A 4 -22.54 39.43 16.98
CA LYS A 4 -23.59 38.40 16.86
C LYS A 4 -23.44 37.67 15.52
N ARG A 5 -23.23 36.37 15.63
CA ARG A 5 -23.36 35.30 14.62
C ARG A 5 -24.30 35.67 13.46
N LYS A 6 -23.82 35.53 12.21
CA LYS A 6 -24.70 35.40 11.03
C LYS A 6 -24.56 34.00 10.41
N VAL A 7 -25.72 33.36 10.37
CA VAL A 7 -26.04 32.05 9.80
C VAL A 7 -26.14 32.19 8.28
N VAL A 8 -25.62 31.21 7.53
CA VAL A 8 -25.78 31.11 6.06
C VAL A 8 -27.12 30.41 5.76
N PRO A 9 -28.03 30.99 4.95
CA PRO A 9 -29.23 30.29 4.53
C PRO A 9 -28.94 29.34 3.36
N PHE A 10 -29.44 28.11 3.51
CA PHE A 10 -29.48 27.06 2.50
C PHE A 10 -30.53 27.43 1.45
N ASN A 11 -30.16 27.62 0.19
CA ASN A 11 -31.11 27.96 -0.88
C ASN A 11 -31.32 26.79 -1.85
N GLY A 12 -32.59 26.61 -2.22
CA GLY A 12 -33.20 25.37 -2.69
C GLY A 12 -32.85 24.93 -4.11
N LYS A 13 -32.95 23.63 -4.33
CA LYS A 13 -32.98 22.98 -5.65
C LYS A 13 -34.29 23.33 -6.35
N ASN A 14 -34.18 23.86 -7.57
CA ASN A 14 -35.34 24.19 -8.40
C ASN A 14 -35.84 22.92 -9.13
N ILE A 15 -37.09 22.55 -8.89
CA ILE A 15 -37.78 21.43 -9.52
C ILE A 15 -38.32 21.94 -10.86
N LYS A 16 -37.88 21.37 -11.99
CA LYS A 16 -38.36 21.75 -13.32
C LYS A 16 -39.83 21.33 -13.50
N ASN A 17 -40.63 22.23 -14.07
CA ASN A 17 -42.06 22.05 -14.31
C ASN A 17 -42.34 20.96 -15.35
N GLN A 18 -43.46 20.26 -15.20
CA GLN A 18 -43.85 19.11 -16.05
C GLN A 18 -44.10 19.48 -17.52
N GLU A 19 -44.40 20.76 -17.81
CA GLU A 19 -44.64 21.25 -19.17
C GLU A 19 -43.36 21.32 -20.02
N ASP A 20 -42.20 21.61 -19.41
CA ASP A 20 -40.91 21.64 -20.10
C ASP A 20 -40.48 20.22 -20.54
N ILE A 21 -40.82 19.21 -19.74
CA ILE A 21 -40.51 17.80 -20.03
C ILE A 21 -41.33 17.29 -21.22
N LEU A 22 -42.60 17.71 -21.32
CA LEU A 22 -43.47 17.33 -22.42
C LEU A 22 -43.04 17.96 -23.75
N HIS A 23 -42.51 19.19 -23.71
CA HIS A 23 -42.01 19.87 -24.90
C HIS A 23 -40.72 19.24 -25.44
N ASP A 24 -39.82 18.79 -24.56
CA ASP A 24 -38.59 18.08 -24.95
C ASP A 24 -38.89 16.69 -25.55
N ILE A 25 -39.89 15.96 -25.03
CA ILE A 25 -40.29 14.65 -25.58
C ILE A 25 -40.95 14.80 -26.96
N ALA A 26 -41.79 15.81 -27.15
CA ALA A 26 -42.42 16.08 -28.45
C ALA A 26 -41.37 16.43 -29.53
N LYS A 27 -40.28 17.09 -29.15
CA LYS A 27 -39.17 17.42 -30.06
C LYS A 27 -38.38 16.18 -30.47
N ILE A 28 -38.16 15.23 -29.56
CA ILE A 28 -37.46 13.97 -29.86
C ILE A 28 -38.28 13.06 -30.78
N LEU A 29 -39.61 13.09 -30.68
CA LEU A 29 -40.50 12.23 -31.48
C LEU A 29 -40.81 12.77 -32.89
N SER A 30 -40.39 14.01 -33.22
CA SER A 30 -40.76 14.68 -34.47
C SER A 30 -39.65 14.78 -35.52
N GLU A 31 -38.45 14.24 -35.26
CA GLU A 31 -37.34 14.25 -36.22
C GLU A 31 -37.16 12.85 -36.85
N PRO A 32 -37.17 12.71 -38.19
CA PRO A 32 -37.09 11.41 -38.84
C PRO A 32 -35.68 10.82 -38.75
N GLU A 33 -35.60 9.54 -38.38
CA GLU A 33 -34.39 8.74 -38.47
C GLU A 33 -33.99 8.55 -39.94
N ASP A 34 -32.86 9.13 -40.34
CA ASP A 34 -32.18 8.69 -41.56
C ASP A 34 -30.65 8.78 -41.41
N ASN A 35 -30.07 7.57 -41.46
CA ASN A 35 -28.86 7.19 -42.19
C ASN A 35 -27.46 7.33 -41.55
N GLN A 36 -26.72 6.23 -41.67
CA GLN A 36 -25.45 5.90 -41.04
C GLN A 36 -24.28 6.79 -41.54
N GLY A 37 -23.64 7.52 -40.61
CA GLY A 37 -22.44 8.32 -40.87
C GLY A 37 -21.15 7.69 -40.33
N ASN A 38 -20.31 7.22 -41.23
CA ASN A 38 -18.95 6.64 -41.06
C ASN A 38 -17.99 7.50 -40.21
N PRO A 39 -17.32 6.98 -39.15
CA PRO A 39 -16.36 7.75 -38.36
C PRO A 39 -14.96 7.64 -38.96
N ASN A 40 -14.70 8.35 -40.06
CA ASN A 40 -13.31 8.53 -40.52
C ASN A 40 -13.10 9.91 -41.14
N LYS A 41 -13.16 10.94 -40.28
CA LYS A 41 -12.66 12.27 -40.61
C LYS A 41 -11.19 12.34 -40.19
N ASN A 42 -10.30 11.95 -41.10
CA ASN A 42 -8.85 12.10 -40.97
C ASN A 42 -8.50 13.57 -40.74
N LEU A 43 -7.93 13.89 -39.57
CA LEU A 43 -7.13 15.10 -39.38
C LEU A 43 -5.78 14.86 -40.06
N SER A 44 -5.54 15.50 -41.21
CA SER A 44 -4.24 15.45 -41.88
C SER A 44 -3.23 16.28 -41.10
N SER A 45 -2.45 15.64 -40.23
CA SER A 45 -1.23 16.24 -39.68
C SER A 45 -0.11 16.15 -40.73
N THR A 46 0.31 17.30 -41.25
CA THR A 46 1.48 17.41 -42.14
C THR A 46 2.75 17.28 -41.29
N TYR A 47 3.61 16.33 -41.61
CA TYR A 47 4.92 16.14 -40.97
C TYR A 47 6.04 16.45 -41.97
N TYR A 48 6.98 17.31 -41.57
CA TYR A 48 8.23 17.55 -42.30
C TYR A 48 9.30 16.57 -41.82
N VAL A 49 9.92 15.85 -42.76
CA VAL A 49 11.03 14.91 -42.49
C VAL A 49 12.23 15.37 -43.31
N ASP A 50 13.30 15.76 -42.64
CA ASP A 50 14.59 16.11 -43.25
C ASP A 50 15.60 14.98 -43.01
N GLY A 51 16.20 14.46 -44.08
CA GLY A 51 17.13 13.33 -44.06
C GLY A 51 17.17 12.53 -45.38
N SER A 52 18.37 12.11 -45.78
CA SER A 52 18.61 11.33 -47.00
C SER A 52 18.25 9.85 -46.80
N GLY A 53 17.40 9.30 -47.69
CA GLY A 53 17.07 7.86 -47.75
C GLY A 53 15.61 7.49 -47.41
N ASN A 54 14.73 8.48 -47.23
CA ASN A 54 13.33 8.24 -46.88
C ASN A 54 12.45 8.09 -48.14
N VAL A 55 11.71 6.98 -48.26
CA VAL A 55 10.68 6.78 -49.29
C VAL A 55 9.31 6.86 -48.60
N ILE A 56 8.50 7.85 -48.96
CA ILE A 56 7.14 8.03 -48.44
C ILE A 56 6.16 7.55 -49.50
N GLY A 57 5.47 6.43 -49.23
CA GLY A 57 4.43 5.87 -50.10
C GLY A 57 3.18 5.51 -49.30
N ASN A 58 2.05 6.12 -49.66
CA ASN A 58 0.68 5.75 -49.25
C ASN A 58 0.49 5.39 -47.76
N GLY A 59 0.99 6.24 -46.84
CA GLY A 59 0.76 6.10 -45.40
C GLY A 59 1.67 5.12 -44.66
N ASN A 60 2.63 4.48 -45.33
CA ASN A 60 3.60 3.60 -44.70
C ASN A 60 4.99 4.27 -44.61
N VAL A 61 5.51 4.37 -43.39
CA VAL A 61 6.91 4.76 -43.14
C VAL A 61 7.74 3.48 -43.07
N VAL A 62 8.51 3.20 -44.12
CA VAL A 62 9.51 2.12 -44.07
C VAL A 62 10.79 2.71 -43.51
N ASN A 63 11.09 2.41 -42.24
CA ASN A 63 12.39 2.73 -41.65
C ASN A 63 13.45 1.79 -42.24
N SER A 64 14.28 2.30 -43.16
CA SER A 64 15.44 1.58 -43.73
C SER A 64 16.61 1.44 -42.76
N GLY A 65 16.41 1.64 -41.45
CA GLY A 65 17.38 1.37 -40.40
C GLY A 65 17.19 -0.02 -39.79
N THR A 66 18.29 -0.74 -39.58
CA THR A 66 18.32 -2.03 -38.86
C THR A 66 17.68 -1.88 -37.48
N ILE A 67 16.46 -2.39 -37.31
CA ILE A 67 15.80 -2.47 -36.00
C ILE A 67 16.47 -3.60 -35.22
N ASN A 68 17.44 -3.26 -34.37
CA ASN A 68 17.99 -4.20 -33.39
C ASN A 68 16.94 -4.43 -32.28
N LEU A 69 15.98 -5.33 -32.53
CA LEU A 69 15.17 -5.91 -31.45
C LEU A 69 16.11 -6.71 -30.56
N GLY A 70 16.55 -6.13 -29.44
CA GLY A 70 17.32 -6.85 -28.43
C GLY A 70 16.60 -8.15 -28.07
N SER A 71 17.31 -9.28 -28.16
CA SER A 71 16.72 -10.61 -28.01
C SER A 71 15.84 -10.70 -26.77
N PRO A 72 14.61 -11.24 -26.88
CA PRO A 72 13.71 -11.34 -25.73
C PRO A 72 14.41 -12.12 -24.62
N THR A 73 14.65 -11.46 -23.49
CA THR A 73 15.26 -12.10 -22.32
C THR A 73 14.29 -13.16 -21.81
N TYR A 74 14.53 -14.42 -22.15
CA TYR A 74 13.68 -15.54 -21.75
C TYR A 74 13.81 -15.74 -20.24
N LYS A 75 12.84 -15.23 -19.48
CA LYS A 75 12.73 -15.52 -18.05
C LYS A 75 12.28 -16.97 -17.91
N LYS A 76 13.17 -17.84 -17.46
CA LYS A 76 12.82 -19.24 -17.12
C LYS A 76 11.66 -19.23 -16.12
N LYS A 77 10.46 -19.55 -16.59
CA LYS A 77 9.28 -19.69 -15.74
C LYS A 77 9.40 -21.01 -14.99
N VAL A 78 9.83 -20.96 -13.74
CA VAL A 78 9.78 -22.12 -12.84
C VAL A 78 8.31 -22.42 -12.59
N VAL A 79 7.82 -23.52 -13.14
CA VAL A 79 6.47 -24.03 -12.89
C VAL A 79 6.50 -24.71 -11.52
N VAL A 80 5.90 -24.07 -10.52
CA VAL A 80 5.80 -24.61 -9.16
C VAL A 80 4.67 -25.63 -9.14
N LYS A 81 5.01 -26.91 -8.95
CA LYS A 81 4.03 -27.90 -8.52
C LYS A 81 3.71 -27.61 -7.06
N THR A 82 2.47 -27.20 -6.77
CA THR A 82 2.00 -27.04 -5.39
C THR A 82 2.02 -28.43 -4.75
N GLY A 83 3.08 -28.71 -4.00
CA GLY A 83 3.26 -29.99 -3.31
C GLY A 83 2.45 -30.04 -2.03
N ASP A 84 2.07 -31.25 -1.64
CA ASP A 84 1.67 -31.57 -0.28
C ASP A 84 2.81 -31.15 0.69
N GLY A 85 2.51 -30.43 1.77
CA GLY A 85 3.49 -29.87 2.71
C GLY A 85 3.93 -28.40 2.52
N VAL A 86 3.29 -27.66 1.60
CA VAL A 86 3.47 -26.20 1.41
C VAL A 86 2.48 -25.40 2.27
N ILE A 87 2.82 -24.14 2.59
CA ILE A 87 1.94 -23.24 3.33
C ILE A 87 0.52 -23.13 2.75
N ASP A 88 -0.46 -23.08 3.66
CA ASP A 88 -1.87 -22.89 3.34
C ASP A 88 -2.19 -21.45 2.87
N ALA A 89 -3.33 -21.26 2.22
CA ALA A 89 -3.85 -19.95 1.82
C ALA A 89 -3.95 -18.95 2.99
N HIS A 90 -4.39 -19.39 4.17
CA HIS A 90 -4.45 -18.51 5.35
C HIS A 90 -3.04 -18.07 5.79
N GLN A 91 -2.09 -19.00 5.78
CA GLN A 91 -0.69 -18.71 6.10
C GLN A 91 -0.07 -17.74 5.08
N LYS A 92 -0.36 -17.91 3.78
CA LYS A 92 0.07 -16.98 2.73
C LYS A 92 -0.46 -15.57 2.98
N TYR A 93 -1.75 -15.44 3.28
CA TYR A 93 -2.37 -14.15 3.59
C TYR A 93 -1.73 -13.49 4.81
N GLN A 94 -1.42 -14.27 5.85
CA GLN A 94 -0.73 -13.76 7.03
C GLN A 94 0.67 -13.22 6.72
N ILE A 95 1.44 -13.90 5.85
CA ILE A 95 2.76 -13.39 5.42
C ILE A 95 2.59 -12.09 4.62
N GLN A 96 1.64 -12.06 3.68
CA GLN A 96 1.38 -10.89 2.83
C GLN A 96 0.97 -9.66 3.64
N SER A 97 0.04 -9.81 4.59
CA SER A 97 -0.42 -8.73 5.46
C SER A 97 0.72 -8.11 6.27
N ILE A 98 1.57 -8.93 6.90
CA ILE A 98 2.73 -8.43 7.67
C ILE A 98 3.76 -7.78 6.73
N LEU A 99 3.95 -8.32 5.52
CA LEU A 99 4.85 -7.75 4.53
C LEU A 99 4.38 -6.37 4.07
N TYR A 100 3.07 -6.19 3.86
CA TYR A 100 2.49 -4.90 3.51
C TYR A 100 2.59 -3.91 4.68
N GLU A 101 2.26 -4.34 5.91
CA GLU A 101 2.47 -3.51 7.11
C GLU A 101 3.94 -3.07 7.23
N TRP A 102 4.89 -3.97 6.93
CA TRP A 102 6.31 -3.66 6.93
C TRP A 102 6.65 -2.55 5.93
N VAL A 103 6.14 -2.64 4.70
CA VAL A 103 6.34 -1.64 3.64
C VAL A 103 5.74 -0.29 4.04
N ASP A 104 4.51 -0.28 4.52
CA ASP A 104 3.80 0.95 4.89
C ASP A 104 4.50 1.63 6.08
N THR A 105 4.89 0.85 7.08
CA THR A 105 5.68 1.34 8.23
C THR A 105 7.05 1.85 7.80
N HIS A 106 7.71 1.19 6.85
CA HIS A 106 9.00 1.63 6.32
C HIS A 106 8.87 3.00 5.65
N ASN A 107 7.88 3.16 4.78
CA ASN A 107 7.66 4.38 4.01
C ASN A 107 7.20 5.55 4.90
N ALA A 108 6.47 5.25 5.98
CA ALA A 108 6.13 6.27 6.98
C ALA A 108 7.37 6.77 7.74
N ILE A 109 8.30 5.88 8.11
CA ILE A 109 9.43 6.22 8.99
C ILE A 109 10.65 6.73 8.22
N LYS A 110 11.03 6.07 7.13
CA LYS A 110 12.28 6.33 6.40
C LYS A 110 12.05 7.26 5.22
N LYS A 111 13.12 7.94 4.81
CA LYS A 111 13.12 8.76 3.59
C LYS A 111 13.13 7.88 2.32
N SER A 112 13.83 6.75 2.37
CA SER A 112 13.85 5.81 1.25
C SER A 112 12.54 5.02 1.18
N THR A 113 11.98 4.96 -0.02
CA THR A 113 10.79 4.17 -0.29
C THR A 113 11.17 2.71 -0.49
N LEU A 114 10.35 1.83 0.07
CA LEU A 114 10.39 0.39 -0.16
C LEU A 114 9.13 0.02 -0.93
N SER A 115 9.29 -0.55 -2.11
CA SER A 115 8.15 -1.10 -2.86
C SER A 115 7.76 -2.47 -2.28
N ARG A 116 6.49 -2.86 -2.47
CA ARG A 116 6.00 -4.19 -2.09
C ARG A 116 6.82 -5.30 -2.75
N GLN A 117 7.17 -5.13 -4.03
CA GLN A 117 8.04 -6.05 -4.76
C GLN A 117 9.46 -6.09 -4.18
N GLY A 118 10.01 -4.95 -3.75
CA GLY A 118 11.33 -4.91 -3.09
C GLY A 118 11.33 -5.62 -1.75
N ALA A 119 10.28 -5.46 -0.95
CA ALA A 119 10.10 -6.22 0.29
C ALA A 119 9.95 -7.72 0.02
N TRP A 120 9.19 -8.09 -1.02
CA TRP A 120 9.03 -9.47 -1.47
C TRP A 120 10.35 -10.09 -1.93
N SER A 121 11.13 -9.38 -2.74
CA SER A 121 12.46 -9.82 -3.18
C SER A 121 13.39 -10.10 -1.99
N LYS A 122 13.35 -9.25 -0.94
CA LYS A 122 14.12 -9.47 0.30
C LYS A 122 13.65 -10.70 1.05
N PHE A 123 12.34 -10.96 1.09
CA PHE A 123 11.78 -12.15 1.70
C PHE A 123 12.22 -13.42 0.93
N ASN A 124 12.06 -13.41 -0.39
CA ASN A 124 12.44 -14.51 -1.27
C ASN A 124 13.92 -14.87 -1.14
N CYS A 125 14.79 -13.87 -1.16
CA CYS A 125 16.23 -14.06 -0.98
C CYS A 125 16.55 -14.69 0.39
N ARG A 126 15.84 -14.29 1.46
CA ARG A 126 16.05 -14.86 2.81
C ARG A 126 15.68 -16.33 2.89
N PHE A 127 14.56 -16.72 2.28
CA PHE A 127 14.04 -18.09 2.34
C PHE A 127 14.47 -18.96 1.16
N LYS A 128 15.23 -18.40 0.20
CA LYS A 128 15.67 -19.04 -1.03
C LYS A 128 14.50 -19.62 -1.85
N ILE A 129 13.42 -18.86 -1.94
CA ILE A 129 12.20 -19.21 -2.69
C ILE A 129 11.95 -18.23 -3.82
N SER A 130 11.26 -18.68 -4.86
CA SER A 130 10.77 -17.85 -5.96
C SER A 130 9.33 -17.38 -5.72
N SER A 131 8.51 -18.21 -5.08
CA SER A 131 7.08 -18.00 -4.86
C SER A 131 6.65 -18.45 -3.46
N TYR A 132 5.57 -17.87 -2.94
CA TYR A 132 4.91 -18.34 -1.71
C TYR A 132 4.55 -19.83 -1.76
N HIS A 133 4.30 -20.36 -2.96
CA HIS A 133 3.96 -21.77 -3.20
C HIS A 133 5.14 -22.73 -3.02
N GLU A 134 6.34 -22.22 -2.76
CA GLU A 134 7.54 -23.03 -2.48
C GLU A 134 7.91 -23.01 -0.99
N LEU A 135 7.25 -22.16 -0.18
CA LEU A 135 7.55 -22.11 1.25
C LEU A 135 6.94 -23.32 1.95
N LYS A 136 7.79 -24.14 2.59
CA LYS A 136 7.35 -25.29 3.37
C LYS A 136 6.57 -24.83 4.60
N SER A 137 5.55 -25.60 5.00
CA SER A 137 4.76 -25.31 6.21
C SER A 137 5.61 -25.21 7.48
N GLU A 138 6.65 -26.02 7.58
CA GLU A 138 7.61 -25.99 8.71
C GLU A 138 8.37 -24.66 8.83
N GLN A 139 8.60 -23.97 7.71
CA GLN A 139 9.32 -22.70 7.67
C GLN A 139 8.42 -21.51 8.00
N PHE A 140 7.10 -21.72 8.07
CA PHE A 140 6.13 -20.66 8.33
C PHE A 140 6.39 -19.90 9.66
N PRO A 141 6.61 -20.56 10.81
CA PRO A 141 6.90 -19.84 12.06
C PRO A 141 8.17 -18.99 11.96
N GLN A 142 9.18 -19.48 11.24
CA GLN A 142 10.42 -18.76 11.01
C GLN A 142 10.21 -17.54 10.11
N ALA A 143 9.38 -17.65 9.07
CA ALA A 143 8.98 -16.55 8.19
C ALA A 143 8.27 -15.44 8.95
N ILE A 144 7.27 -15.78 9.77
CA ILE A 144 6.55 -14.82 10.60
C ILE A 144 7.49 -14.15 11.61
N LYS A 145 8.35 -14.92 12.28
CA LYS A 145 9.34 -14.37 13.22
C LYS A 145 10.26 -13.37 12.54
N TRP A 146 10.77 -13.69 11.35
CA TRP A 146 11.66 -12.80 10.60
C TRP A 146 10.96 -11.50 10.18
N LEU A 147 9.74 -11.59 9.66
CA LEU A 147 8.96 -10.41 9.27
C LEU A 147 8.62 -9.52 10.47
N ARG A 148 8.16 -10.12 11.58
CA ARG A 148 7.91 -9.39 12.83
C ARG A 148 9.18 -8.74 13.37
N ALA A 149 10.34 -9.37 13.24
CA ALA A 149 11.60 -8.76 13.63
C ALA A 149 11.95 -7.52 12.77
N LYS A 150 11.70 -7.56 11.45
CA LYS A 150 11.87 -6.39 10.58
C LYS A 150 10.95 -5.25 10.97
N LEU A 151 9.69 -5.55 11.25
CA LEU A 151 8.70 -4.58 11.70
C LEU A 151 9.06 -3.99 13.08
N GLY A 152 9.46 -4.84 14.03
CA GLY A 152 9.89 -4.43 15.36
C GLY A 152 11.12 -3.52 15.33
N ALA A 153 12.08 -3.80 14.45
CA ALA A 153 13.24 -2.95 14.26
C ALA A 153 12.87 -1.55 13.75
N LEU A 154 11.91 -1.44 12.83
CA LEU A 154 11.39 -0.15 12.36
C LEU A 154 10.63 0.60 13.46
N LYS A 155 9.71 -0.08 14.16
CA LYS A 155 8.95 0.51 15.27
C LYS A 155 9.85 0.94 16.45
N SER A 156 11.04 0.36 16.56
CA SER A 156 12.05 0.72 17.56
C SER A 156 12.99 1.84 17.12
N MET A 157 12.83 2.43 15.92
CA MET A 157 13.65 3.56 15.49
C MET A 157 13.37 4.81 16.32
N ALA A 158 14.31 5.76 16.35
CA ALA A 158 14.17 7.01 17.10
C ALA A 158 13.06 7.92 16.53
N SER A 159 12.84 7.88 15.22
CA SER A 159 11.82 8.66 14.52
C SER A 159 10.42 8.05 14.57
N ALA A 160 10.28 6.80 15.04
CA ALA A 160 9.00 6.09 15.02
C ALA A 160 7.89 6.78 15.83
N PRO A 161 8.12 7.28 17.07
CA PRO A 161 7.08 7.95 17.86
C PRO A 161 6.51 9.20 17.17
N LYS A 162 7.36 9.94 16.46
CA LYS A 162 6.97 11.19 15.79
C LYS A 162 6.23 10.96 14.47
N LYS A 163 6.55 9.88 13.76
CA LYS A 163 6.06 9.63 12.38
C LYS A 163 4.88 8.68 12.31
N LEU A 164 4.68 7.86 13.34
CA LEU A 164 3.57 6.91 13.40
C LEU A 164 2.54 7.42 14.43
N PRO A 165 1.33 7.82 14.00
CA PRO A 165 0.33 8.42 14.89
C PRO A 165 -0.10 7.47 16.03
N ASP A 166 -0.24 6.17 15.73
CA ASP A 166 -0.67 5.17 16.71
C ASP A 166 0.48 4.50 17.47
N TRP A 167 1.72 5.01 17.36
CA TRP A 167 2.89 4.34 17.93
C TRP A 167 2.73 4.08 19.42
N ARG A 168 2.27 5.09 20.16
CA ARG A 168 2.13 5.02 21.61
C ARG A 168 1.10 3.99 22.02
N LYS A 169 -0.11 4.04 21.44
CA LYS A 169 -1.19 3.07 21.68
C LYS A 169 -0.73 1.65 21.38
N LYS A 170 -0.14 1.42 20.20
CA LYS A 170 0.36 0.09 19.78
C LYS A 170 1.46 -0.43 20.70
N THR A 171 2.35 0.45 21.18
CA THR A 171 3.43 0.09 22.12
C THR A 171 2.87 -0.30 23.48
N ILE A 172 1.90 0.46 24.00
CA ILE A 172 1.20 0.14 25.25
C ILE A 172 0.49 -1.21 25.13
N THR A 173 -0.28 -1.42 24.07
CA THR A 173 -0.99 -2.70 23.83
C THR A 173 -0.01 -3.86 23.73
N ALA A 174 1.13 -3.69 23.05
CA ALA A 174 2.14 -4.74 22.95
C ALA A 174 2.77 -5.09 24.32
N ILE A 175 3.07 -4.09 25.14
CA ILE A 175 3.52 -4.30 26.53
C ILE A 175 2.46 -5.04 27.33
N GLN A 176 1.20 -4.62 27.24
CA GLN A 176 0.10 -5.25 27.97
C GLN A 176 -0.09 -6.71 27.55
N SER A 177 -0.12 -7.02 26.25
CA SER A 177 -0.21 -8.38 25.71
C SER A 177 0.92 -9.24 26.28
N ARG A 178 2.17 -8.76 26.18
CA ARG A 178 3.34 -9.50 26.65
C ARG A 178 3.30 -9.73 28.17
N CYS A 179 2.88 -8.73 28.93
CA CYS A 179 2.75 -8.87 30.38
C CYS A 179 1.63 -9.85 30.77
N SER A 180 0.55 -9.94 30.00
CA SER A 180 -0.52 -10.91 30.21
C SER A 180 -0.09 -12.32 29.84
N GLU A 181 0.63 -12.50 28.73
CA GLU A 181 1.20 -13.80 28.32
C GLU A 181 2.16 -14.39 29.36
N LEU A 182 2.95 -13.54 30.03
CA LEU A 182 3.95 -13.97 31.01
C LEU A 182 3.49 -13.84 32.48
N GLY A 183 2.32 -13.25 32.74
CA GLY A 183 1.85 -12.98 34.11
C GLY A 183 2.67 -11.94 34.90
N ILE A 184 3.49 -11.11 34.25
CA ILE A 184 4.45 -10.19 34.90
C ILE A 184 3.89 -8.79 35.20
N GLN A 185 2.58 -8.65 35.35
CA GLN A 185 1.91 -7.34 35.53
C GLN A 185 2.40 -6.60 36.79
N ALA A 186 2.54 -7.32 37.91
CA ALA A 186 3.04 -6.76 39.17
C ALA A 186 4.49 -6.27 39.04
N TRP A 187 5.35 -7.09 38.42
CA TRP A 187 6.73 -6.72 38.14
C TRP A 187 6.85 -5.47 37.26
N ARG A 188 6.01 -5.33 36.22
CA ARG A 188 6.01 -4.13 35.38
C ARG A 188 5.71 -2.87 36.20
N LYS A 189 4.69 -2.92 37.07
CA LYS A 189 4.31 -1.79 37.92
C LYS A 189 5.45 -1.41 38.88
N ASP A 190 6.04 -2.40 39.54
CA ASP A 190 7.20 -2.19 40.43
C ASP A 190 8.40 -1.59 39.69
N TYR A 191 8.71 -2.10 38.48
CA TYR A 191 9.77 -1.56 37.63
C TYR A 191 9.50 -0.10 37.23
N MET A 192 8.27 0.21 36.84
CA MET A 192 7.87 1.59 36.49
C MET A 192 8.00 2.53 37.67
N GLN A 193 7.58 2.09 38.86
CA GLN A 193 7.67 2.91 40.07
C GLN A 193 9.12 3.14 40.49
N LYS A 194 9.96 2.11 40.47
CA LYS A 194 11.38 2.23 40.82
C LYS A 194 12.19 3.06 39.83
N LYS A 195 11.94 2.90 38.52
CA LYS A 195 12.76 3.51 37.47
C LYS A 195 12.27 4.89 37.03
N PHE A 196 10.95 5.06 36.90
CA PHE A 196 10.33 6.27 36.36
C PHE A 196 9.49 7.04 37.39
N LYS A 197 9.24 6.46 38.58
CA LYS A 197 8.39 7.05 39.64
C LYS A 197 6.97 7.38 39.15
N LYS A 198 6.39 6.50 38.32
CA LYS A 198 5.09 6.68 37.67
C LYS A 198 4.24 5.42 37.81
N ASP A 199 2.98 5.61 38.17
CA ASP A 199 2.03 4.52 38.41
C ASP A 199 1.29 4.06 37.14
N SER A 200 1.24 4.90 36.10
CA SER A 200 0.52 4.61 34.86
C SER A 200 1.39 4.73 33.62
N MET A 201 1.17 3.84 32.66
CA MET A 201 1.84 3.86 31.36
C MET A 201 1.48 5.09 30.53
N THR A 202 0.31 5.70 30.78
CA THR A 202 -0.14 6.91 30.09
C THR A 202 0.71 8.13 30.45
N LEU A 203 1.32 8.14 31.64
CA LEU A 203 2.15 9.24 32.16
C LEU A 203 3.62 9.15 31.72
N LEU A 204 4.04 8.05 31.08
CA LEU A 204 5.42 7.87 30.63
C LEU A 204 5.74 8.78 29.45
N ASP A 205 6.94 9.36 29.41
CA ASP A 205 7.40 9.98 28.17
C ASP A 205 7.64 8.91 27.08
N ASP A 206 7.72 9.30 25.81
CA ASP A 206 7.98 8.37 24.70
C ASP A 206 9.33 7.65 24.85
N THR A 207 10.34 8.32 25.43
CA THR A 207 11.64 7.73 25.71
C THR A 207 11.56 6.63 26.79
N GLU A 208 10.85 6.92 27.88
CA GLU A 208 10.61 6.00 28.99
C GLU A 208 9.75 4.81 28.56
N LEU A 209 8.68 5.07 27.77
CA LEU A 209 7.82 4.02 27.23
C LEU A 209 8.60 3.08 26.30
N LYS A 210 9.51 3.63 25.49
CA LYS A 210 10.40 2.83 24.64
C LYS A 210 11.38 2.00 25.47
N GLN A 211 11.90 2.54 26.56
CA GLN A 211 12.76 1.79 27.48
C GLN A 211 11.98 0.65 28.15
N LEU A 212 10.78 0.92 28.66
CA LEU A 212 9.88 -0.08 29.23
C LEU A 212 9.54 -1.19 28.21
N TYR A 213 9.23 -0.81 26.97
CA TYR A 213 8.98 -1.76 25.90
C TYR A 213 10.16 -2.72 25.71
N ARG A 214 11.38 -2.19 25.64
CA ARG A 214 12.60 -3.01 25.45
C ARG A 214 12.83 -3.97 26.61
N THR A 215 12.63 -3.53 27.86
CA THR A 215 12.84 -4.39 29.03
C THR A 215 11.79 -5.49 29.14
N VAL A 216 10.53 -5.18 28.88
CA VAL A 216 9.43 -6.16 28.88
C VAL A 216 9.64 -7.20 27.77
N MET A 217 10.00 -6.78 26.56
CA MET A 217 10.21 -7.70 25.42
C MET A 217 11.46 -8.57 25.57
N ALA A 218 12.46 -8.12 26.33
CA ALA A 218 13.66 -8.92 26.62
C ALA A 218 13.43 -10.00 27.69
N LYS A 219 12.33 -9.91 28.46
CA LYS A 219 12.00 -10.95 29.45
C LYS A 219 11.50 -12.23 28.77
N LYS A 220 12.08 -13.34 29.23
CA LYS A 220 11.67 -14.70 28.90
C LYS A 220 10.75 -15.23 29.98
#